data_AF-A0A0Q5QXH6-F1
#
_entry.id   AF-A0A0Q5QXH6-F1
#
_cell.length_a   1.000
_cell.length_b   1.000
_cell.length_c   1.000
_cell.angle_alpha   90.00
_cell.angle_beta   90.00
_cell.angle_gamma   90.00
#
_symmetry.space_group_name_H-M   'P 1'
#
loop_
_entity.id
_entity.type
_entity.pdbx_description
1 polymer ?
#
loop_
_entity_poly.entity_id
_entity_poly.type
_entity_poly.pdbx_seq_one_letter_code
_entity_poly.pdbx_strand_id
1 'polypeptide(L)'
;MKELAMDLIFGLIIIALAPVISLGVRRFRPLWPPFKIGWVSAAILPGIILLLCAFVFASASMASPERCAGNSCKQAMAMAFVFAIAAVVEFLLGWLATFYFQRWLARR
;
A
#
# COMPACT_ATOMS: atom_id res chain seq x y z
N MET A 1 -14.24 3.06 -16.83
CA MET A 1 -13.68 1.70 -17.06
C MET A 1 -12.16 1.70 -17.21
N LYS A 2 -11.55 2.60 -18.01
CA LYS A 2 -10.08 2.63 -18.19
C LYS A 2 -9.29 2.96 -16.92
N GLU A 3 -9.76 3.92 -16.11
CA GLU A 3 -9.09 4.31 -14.85
C GLU A 3 -9.12 3.17 -13.83
N LEU A 4 -10.27 2.52 -13.65
CA LEU A 4 -10.43 1.39 -12.74
C LEU A 4 -9.52 0.20 -13.12
N ALA A 5 -9.31 -0.03 -14.42
CA ALA A 5 -8.39 -1.07 -14.88
C ALA A 5 -6.92 -0.71 -14.59
N MET A 6 -6.57 0.58 -14.67
CA MET A 6 -5.21 1.06 -14.40
C MET A 6 -4.86 0.93 -12.92
N ASP A 7 -5.79 1.28 -12.02
CA ASP A 7 -5.63 1.10 -10.57
C ASP A 7 -5.48 -0.39 -10.20
N LEU A 8 -6.29 -1.26 -10.83
CA LEU A 8 -6.22 -2.70 -10.59
C LEU A 8 -4.88 -3.30 -11.05
N ILE A 9 -4.37 -2.84 -12.20
CA ILE A 9 -3.05 -3.23 -12.70
C ILE A 9 -1.96 -2.75 -11.74
N PHE A 10 -2.06 -1.52 -11.25
CA PHE A 10 -1.08 -0.96 -10.32
C PHE A 10 -1.06 -1.74 -9.01
N GLY A 11 -2.23 -2.04 -8.43
CA GLY A 11 -2.34 -2.87 -7.23
C GLY A 11 -1.79 -4.28 -7.41
N LEU A 12 -2.05 -4.91 -8.57
CA LEU A 12 -1.46 -6.22 -8.91
C LEU A 12 0.07 -6.18 -8.99
N ILE A 13 0.64 -5.12 -9.56
CA ILE A 13 2.09 -4.93 -9.62
C ILE A 13 2.67 -4.80 -8.21
N ILE A 14 2.03 -4.02 -7.33
CA ILE A 14 2.45 -3.86 -5.93
C ILE A 14 2.46 -5.20 -5.20
N ILE A 15 1.40 -5.99 -5.34
CA ILE A 15 1.29 -7.31 -4.72
C ILE A 15 2.36 -8.28 -5.27
N ALA A 16 2.61 -8.25 -6.58
CA ALA A 16 3.61 -9.11 -7.23
C ALA A 16 5.06 -8.74 -6.88
N LEU A 17 5.34 -7.47 -6.57
CA LEU A 17 6.67 -7.00 -6.18
C LEU A 17 7.03 -7.35 -4.73
N ALA A 18 6.05 -7.48 -3.83
CA ALA A 18 6.30 -7.75 -2.42
C ALA A 18 7.12 -9.05 -2.17
N PRO A 19 6.85 -10.19 -2.86
CA PRO A 19 7.71 -11.37 -2.81
C PRO A 19 9.15 -11.11 -3.28
N VAL A 20 9.36 -10.30 -4.31
CA VAL A 20 10.71 -9.98 -4.83
C VAL A 20 11.50 -9.18 -3.79
N ILE A 21 10.88 -8.15 -3.20
CA ILE A 21 11.47 -7.34 -2.14
C ILE A 21 11.82 -8.21 -0.93
N SER A 22 11.00 -9.22 -0.62
CA SER A 22 11.22 -10.13 0.50
C SER A 22 12.49 -10.97 0.39
N LEU A 23 12.94 -11.27 -0.84
CA LEU A 23 14.24 -11.93 -1.06
C LEU A 23 15.40 -11.02 -0.65
N GLY A 24 15.30 -9.73 -1.01
CA GLY A 24 16.26 -8.71 -0.59
C GLY A 24 16.29 -8.57 0.93
N VAL A 25 15.12 -8.41 1.57
CA VAL A 25 15.03 -8.30 3.03
C VAL A 25 15.61 -9.54 3.73
N ARG A 26 15.30 -10.74 3.24
CA ARG A 26 15.87 -11.98 3.79
C ARG A 26 17.38 -12.05 3.66
N ARG A 27 17.96 -11.53 2.58
CA ARG A 27 19.42 -11.46 2.39
C ARG A 27 20.10 -10.58 3.45
N PHE A 28 19.51 -9.44 3.79
CA PHE A 28 20.08 -8.52 4.80
C PHE A 28 19.70 -8.87 6.25
N ARG A 29 18.56 -9.54 6.44
CA ARG A 29 18.01 -9.92 7.75
C ARG A 29 17.65 -11.41 7.78
N PRO A 30 18.63 -12.33 7.69
CA PRO A 30 18.37 -13.77 7.57
C PRO A 30 17.75 -14.41 8.82
N LEU A 31 18.01 -13.82 9.99
CA LEU A 31 17.49 -14.29 11.28
C LEU A 31 16.03 -13.88 11.53
N TRP A 32 15.45 -13.03 10.67
CA TRP A 32 14.10 -12.58 10.87
C TRP A 32 13.10 -13.68 10.52
N PRO A 33 12.05 -13.85 11.34
CA PRO A 33 11.01 -14.81 11.04
C PRO A 33 10.23 -14.38 9.77
N PRO A 34 9.68 -15.34 9.00
CA PRO A 34 8.97 -15.07 7.74
C PRO A 34 7.85 -14.03 7.86
N PHE A 35 7.17 -13.97 9.02
CA PHE A 35 6.11 -12.99 9.25
C PHE A 35 6.65 -11.55 9.26
N LYS A 36 7.81 -11.29 9.88
CA LYS A 36 8.41 -9.95 9.93
C LYS A 36 8.90 -9.52 8.55
N ILE A 37 9.53 -10.44 7.82
CA ILE A 37 9.99 -10.19 6.45
C ILE A 37 8.79 -9.84 5.56
N GLY A 38 7.73 -10.66 5.61
CA GLY A 38 6.50 -10.38 4.86
C GLY A 38 5.89 -9.03 5.20
N TRP A 39 5.80 -8.70 6.49
CA TRP A 39 5.26 -7.42 6.95
C TRP A 39 6.03 -6.24 6.38
N VAL A 40 7.36 -6.24 6.51
CA VAL A 40 8.18 -5.12 6.03
C VAL A 40 8.17 -5.02 4.52
N SER A 41 8.24 -6.15 3.79
CA SER A 41 8.23 -6.13 2.32
C SER A 41 6.89 -5.68 1.74
N ALA A 42 5.78 -6.03 2.40
CA ALA A 42 4.44 -5.62 1.98
C ALA A 42 4.09 -4.19 2.40
N ALA A 43 4.72 -3.64 3.45
CA ALA A 43 4.37 -2.33 4.01
C ALA A 43 4.89 -1.13 3.21
N ILE A 44 5.94 -1.29 2.39
CA ILE A 44 6.66 -0.15 1.81
C ILE A 44 5.75 0.73 0.93
N LEU A 45 5.13 0.16 -0.10
CA LEU A 45 4.29 0.92 -1.02
C LEU A 45 2.94 1.32 -0.42
N PRO A 46 2.16 0.38 0.16
CA PRO A 46 0.92 0.73 0.85
C PRO A 46 1.10 1.75 1.97
N GLY A 47 2.22 1.68 2.70
CA GLY A 47 2.56 2.65 3.74
C GLY A 47 2.79 4.06 3.18
N ILE A 48 3.47 4.18 2.04
CA ILE A 48 3.64 5.47 1.35
C ILE A 48 2.28 6.01 0.89
N ILE A 49 1.42 5.17 0.32
CA ILE A 49 0.07 5.57 -0.12
C ILE A 49 -0.76 6.07 1.07
N LEU A 50 -0.72 5.36 2.20
CA LEU A 50 -1.42 5.76 3.42
C LEU A 50 -0.91 7.11 3.96
N LEU A 51 0.40 7.35 3.94
CA LEU A 51 0.98 8.64 4.34
C LEU A 51 0.53 9.78 3.44
N LEU A 52 0.51 9.57 2.12
CA LEU A 52 0.00 10.56 1.16
C LEU A 52 -1.49 10.83 1.39
N CYS A 53 -2.30 9.80 1.64
CA CYS A 53 -3.72 9.97 1.96
C CYS A 53 -3.91 10.77 3.26
N ALA A 54 -3.13 10.49 4.30
CA ALA A 54 -3.16 11.24 5.55
C ALA A 54 -2.77 12.72 5.34
N PHE A 55 -1.77 12.98 4.51
CA PHE A 55 -1.37 14.34 4.14
C PHE A 55 -2.49 15.08 3.38
N VAL A 56 -3.15 14.41 2.43
CA VAL A 56 -4.31 14.97 1.71
C VAL A 56 -5.45 15.29 2.67
N PHE A 57 -5.73 14.42 3.65
CA PHE A 57 -6.72 14.69 4.69
C PHE A 57 -6.36 15.91 5.53
N ALA A 58 -5.12 15.98 6.04
CA ALA A 58 -4.66 17.09 6.86
C ALA A 58 -4.72 18.41 6.08
N SER A 59 -4.17 18.43 4.86
CA SER A 59 -4.18 19.62 3.99
C SER A 59 -5.60 20.07 3.62
N ALA A 60 -6.50 19.15 3.29
CA ALA A 60 -7.89 19.48 2.99
C ALA A 60 -8.66 19.99 4.23
N SER A 61 -8.31 19.50 5.43
CA SER A 61 -8.93 19.96 6.69
C SER A 61 -8.48 21.36 7.12
N MET A 62 -7.27 21.76 6.73
CA MET A 62 -6.68 23.07 7.04
C MET A 62 -6.84 24.09 5.89
N ALA A 63 -7.44 23.71 4.77
CA ALA A 63 -7.59 24.57 3.61
C ALA A 63 -8.58 25.72 3.89
N SER A 64 -8.21 26.94 3.49
CA SER A 64 -9.09 28.10 3.58
C SER A 64 -10.29 27.96 2.62
N PRO A 65 -11.43 28.61 2.92
CA PRO A 65 -12.64 28.54 2.08
C PRO A 65 -12.38 28.93 0.61
N GLU A 66 -11.42 29.82 0.38
CA GLU A 66 -11.01 30.28 -0.96
C GLU A 66 -10.27 29.21 -1.78
N ARG A 67 -9.53 28.31 -1.12
CA ARG A 67 -8.87 27.16 -1.75
C ARG A 67 -9.81 25.97 -1.92
N CYS A 68 -10.82 25.86 -1.05
CA CYS A 68 -11.90 24.88 -1.18
C CYS A 68 -13.05 25.47 -2.00
N ALA A 69 -12.81 25.73 -3.30
CA ALA A 69 -13.89 26.11 -4.21
C ALA A 69 -14.91 24.96 -4.31
N GLY A 70 -16.08 25.14 -3.69
CA GLY A 70 -17.21 24.21 -3.73
C GLY A 70 -16.95 22.87 -3.01
N ASN A 71 -17.34 21.76 -3.65
CA ASN A 71 -17.25 20.40 -3.09
C ASN A 71 -15.87 19.73 -3.24
N SER A 72 -14.88 20.42 -3.80
CA SER A 72 -13.59 19.85 -4.18
C SER A 72 -12.82 19.24 -3.01
N CYS A 73 -12.82 19.89 -1.84
CA CYS A 73 -12.16 19.36 -0.64
C CYS A 73 -12.87 18.13 -0.06
N LYS A 74 -14.21 18.09 -0.11
CA LYS A 74 -15.00 16.91 0.30
C LYS A 74 -14.73 15.73 -0.63
N GLN A 75 -14.64 15.98 -1.94
CA GLN A 75 -14.33 14.96 -2.93
C GLN A 75 -12.89 14.44 -2.78
N ALA A 76 -11.92 15.32 -2.51
CA ALA A 76 -10.53 14.92 -2.25
C ALA A 76 -10.41 14.03 -1.00
N MET A 77 -11.09 14.39 0.10
CA MET A 77 -11.14 13.55 1.30
C MET A 77 -11.80 12.19 1.04
N ALA A 78 -12.90 12.16 0.29
CA ALA A 78 -13.58 10.91 -0.07
C ALA A 78 -12.68 9.99 -0.91
N MET A 79 -11.98 10.54 -1.92
CA MET A 79 -11.05 9.76 -2.74
C MET A 79 -9.84 9.27 -1.93
N ALA A 80 -9.27 10.12 -1.06
CA ALA A 80 -8.19 9.72 -0.16
C ALA A 80 -8.60 8.58 0.77
N PHE A 81 -9.86 8.54 1.21
CA PHE A 81 -10.39 7.45 2.02
C PHE A 81 -10.50 6.14 1.24
N VAL A 82 -10.97 6.20 -0.01
CA VAL A 82 -11.03 5.03 -0.91
C VAL A 82 -9.62 4.48 -1.17
N PHE A 83 -8.65 5.35 -1.47
CA PHE A 83 -7.25 4.95 -1.66
C PHE A 83 -6.63 4.37 -0.39
N ALA A 84 -6.96 4.92 0.79
CA ALA A 84 -6.50 4.35 2.06
C ALA A 84 -7.02 2.93 2.27
N ILE A 85 -8.29 2.66 1.97
CA ILE A 85 -8.86 1.31 2.03
C ILE A 85 -8.15 0.38 1.03
N ALA A 86 -7.97 0.82 -0.21
CA ALA A 86 -7.28 0.04 -1.24
C ALA A 86 -5.85 -0.31 -0.79
N ALA A 87 -5.11 0.64 -0.24
CA ALA A 87 -3.77 0.41 0.29
C ALA A 87 -3.76 -0.62 1.43
N VAL A 88 -4.74 -0.58 2.35
CA VAL A 88 -4.86 -1.61 3.41
C VAL A 88 -5.10 -3.00 2.81
N VAL A 89 -5.96 -3.10 1.80
CA VAL A 89 -6.23 -4.38 1.11
C VAL A 89 -4.98 -4.88 0.39
N GLU A 90 -4.30 -4.03 -0.36
CA GLU A 90 -3.03 -4.35 -1.04
C GLU A 90 -1.94 -4.79 -0.06
N PHE A 91 -1.85 -4.13 1.09
CA PHE A 91 -0.94 -4.51 2.16
C PHE A 91 -1.22 -5.94 2.65
N LEU A 92 -2.47 -6.26 2.95
CA LEU A 92 -2.86 -7.58 3.45
C LEU A 92 -2.60 -8.67 2.40
N LEU A 93 -2.94 -8.41 1.13
CA LEU A 93 -2.71 -9.34 0.03
C LEU A 93 -1.22 -9.54 -0.25
N GLY A 94 -0.43 -8.46 -0.29
CA GLY A 94 1.02 -8.51 -0.45
C GLY A 94 1.71 -9.22 0.72
N TRP A 95 1.22 -9.03 1.94
CA TRP A 95 1.72 -9.73 3.13
C TRP A 95 1.45 -11.23 3.03
N LEU A 96 0.23 -11.63 2.69
CA LEU A 96 -0.14 -13.04 2.49
C LEU A 96 0.70 -13.68 1.39
N ALA A 97 0.79 -13.04 0.22
CA ALA A 97 1.59 -13.52 -0.91
C ALA A 97 3.04 -13.76 -0.49
N THR A 98 3.63 -12.80 0.23
CA THR A 98 5.01 -12.90 0.70
C THR A 98 5.19 -13.97 1.77
N PHE A 99 4.25 -14.09 2.72
CA PHE A 99 4.29 -15.10 3.76
C PHE A 99 4.25 -16.51 3.17
N TYR A 100 3.32 -16.77 2.25
CA TYR A 100 3.23 -18.08 1.58
C TYR A 100 4.46 -18.35 0.72
N PHE A 101 4.99 -17.34 0.02
CA PHE A 101 6.22 -17.46 -0.76
C PHE A 101 7.43 -17.83 0.11
N GLN A 102 7.62 -17.14 1.23
CA GLN A 102 8.71 -17.45 2.16
C GLN A 102 8.56 -18.83 2.82
N ARG A 103 7.33 -19.22 3.15
CA ARG A 103 7.04 -20.56 3.70
C ARG A 103 7.23 -21.67 2.67
N TRP A 104 6.99 -21.39 1.39
CA TRP A 104 7.30 -22.30 0.29
C TRP A 104 8.82 -22.45 0.11
N LEU A 105 9.57 -21.34 0.14
CA LEU A 105 11.04 -21.35 0.09
C LEU A 105 11.67 -22.10 1.26
N ALA A 106 11.09 -22.03 2.47
CA ALA A 106 11.60 -22.75 3.63
C ALA A 106 11.33 -24.26 3.60
N ARG A 107 10.43 -24.73 2.72
CA ARG A 107 10.12 -26.15 2.52
C ARG A 107 10.93 -26.83 1.40
N ARG A 108 11.72 -26.05 0.66
CA ARG A 108 12.67 -26.53 -0.35
C ARG A 108 14.08 -26.51 0.23
#